data_AF-A0A0Q6TXR5-F1
#
_entry.id   AF-A0A0Q6TXR5-F1
#
_cell.length_a   1.000
_cell.length_b   1.000
_cell.length_c   1.000
_cell.angle_alpha   90.00
_cell.angle_beta   90.00
_cell.angle_gamma   90.00
#
_symmetry.space_group_name_H-M   'P 1'
#
loop_
_entity.id
_entity.type
_entity.pdbx_description
1 polymer ?
#
loop_
_entity_poly.entity_id
_entity_poly.type
_entity_poly.pdbx_seq_one_letter_code
_entity_poly.pdbx_strand_id
1 'polypeptide(L)'
;MNDTPHRRFGFDTVFDDRGGSYTPPKVKKNFTLEEVEAAKAQAYQDGERSAVARAEQEAAQALGEVAHAVQQAFETLTHVAHEHREGSAMLALACGRKIADAALIHFPEAPVTAALEALAREVEAQPRIFVRVSPELEERTQQALEHVAVQIGFQGQIVARADGAMAPAAFTFDWGEGRAAFDPEGAAQRVAEALEAAIAAEGLHAEPLFT
;
A
#
# COMPACT_ATOMS: atom_id res chain seq x y z
N MET A 1 56.12 -90.91 40.24
CA MET A 1 55.95 -89.58 40.85
C MET A 1 56.29 -88.56 39.76
N ASN A 2 55.32 -88.22 38.90
CA ASN A 2 55.54 -87.25 37.81
C ASN A 2 55.22 -85.86 38.34
N ASP A 3 56.27 -85.14 38.71
CA ASP A 3 56.20 -83.74 39.07
C ASP A 3 56.03 -82.93 37.77
N THR A 4 54.80 -82.52 37.48
CA THR A 4 54.50 -81.69 36.30
C THR A 4 54.54 -80.24 36.76
N PRO A 5 55.47 -79.40 36.27
CA PRO A 5 55.61 -78.04 36.78
C PRO A 5 54.35 -77.23 36.46
N HIS A 6 53.67 -76.74 37.50
CA HIS A 6 52.51 -75.87 37.36
C HIS A 6 52.92 -74.53 36.76
N ARG A 7 52.42 -74.24 35.55
CA ARG A 7 52.60 -72.96 34.88
C ARG A 7 51.66 -71.93 35.52
N ARG A 8 52.21 -70.80 35.98
CA ARG A 8 51.39 -69.70 36.53
C ARG A 8 50.47 -69.15 35.46
N PHE A 9 49.20 -68.94 35.80
CA PHE A 9 48.21 -68.28 34.95
C PHE A 9 48.56 -66.78 34.85
N GLY A 10 48.76 -66.29 33.62
CA GLY A 10 48.95 -64.87 33.35
C GLY A 10 47.61 -64.19 33.10
N PHE A 11 47.29 -63.14 33.88
CA PHE A 11 46.04 -62.39 33.79
C PHE A 11 46.06 -61.30 32.69
N ASP A 12 46.90 -61.45 31.66
CA ASP A 12 47.15 -60.42 30.65
C ASP A 12 46.15 -60.44 29.48
N THR A 13 45.16 -61.35 29.50
CA THR A 13 44.16 -61.47 28.43
C THR A 13 42.84 -60.85 28.86
N VAL A 14 42.46 -59.73 28.25
CA VAL A 14 41.13 -59.13 28.38
C VAL A 14 40.24 -59.74 27.30
N PHE A 15 39.05 -60.22 27.64
CA PHE A 15 38.11 -60.81 26.70
C PHE A 15 37.03 -59.78 26.32
N ASP A 16 36.62 -59.73 25.05
CA ASP A 16 35.50 -58.92 24.58
C ASP A 16 34.15 -59.58 24.88
N ASP A 17 33.06 -58.81 24.70
CA ASP A 17 31.67 -59.24 24.96
C ASP A 17 31.20 -60.40 24.04
N ARG A 18 32.05 -60.87 23.11
CA ARG A 18 31.79 -62.00 22.20
C ARG A 18 32.73 -63.18 22.45
N GLY A 19 33.48 -63.17 23.55
CA GLY A 19 34.37 -64.26 23.96
C GLY A 19 35.70 -64.33 23.18
N GLY A 20 36.02 -63.31 22.38
CA GLY A 20 37.32 -63.14 21.74
C GLY A 20 38.32 -62.44 22.67
N SER A 21 39.62 -62.62 22.45
CA SER A 21 40.63 -61.83 23.16
C SER A 21 40.65 -60.40 22.62
N TYR A 22 40.24 -59.42 23.43
CA TYR A 22 40.31 -58.00 23.12
C TYR A 22 41.76 -57.51 23.24
N THR A 23 42.35 -57.11 22.13
CA THR A 23 43.63 -56.39 22.13
C THR A 23 43.33 -54.90 21.95
N PRO A 24 43.48 -54.06 22.99
CA PRO A 24 43.30 -52.62 22.83
C PRO A 24 44.27 -52.11 21.75
N PRO A 25 43.82 -51.22 20.83
CA PRO A 25 44.68 -50.71 19.79
C PRO A 25 45.93 -50.09 20.42
N LYS A 26 47.11 -50.56 20.00
CA LYS A 26 48.38 -50.05 20.50
C LYS A 26 48.51 -48.60 20.08
N VAL A 27 48.30 -47.69 21.03
CA VAL A 27 48.61 -46.27 20.84
C VAL A 27 50.12 -46.17 20.62
N LYS A 28 50.55 -45.82 19.40
CA LYS A 28 51.96 -45.58 19.10
C LYS A 28 52.45 -44.46 20.02
N LYS A 29 53.44 -44.75 20.88
CA LYS A 29 54.05 -43.76 21.79
C LYS A 29 55.16 -42.93 21.12
N ASN A 30 55.72 -43.44 20.02
CA ASN A 30 56.79 -42.79 19.28
C ASN A 30 56.36 -42.63 17.82
N PHE A 31 56.42 -41.40 17.30
CA PHE A 31 56.15 -41.07 15.91
C PHE A 31 57.46 -40.82 15.18
N THR A 32 57.53 -41.25 13.92
CA THR A 32 58.62 -40.86 13.03
C THR A 32 58.45 -39.39 12.61
N LEU A 33 59.55 -38.73 12.22
CA LEU A 33 59.50 -37.35 11.75
C LEU A 33 58.57 -37.18 10.55
N GLU A 34 58.56 -38.15 9.64
CA GLU A 34 57.71 -38.16 8.44
C GLU A 34 56.21 -38.28 8.80
N GLU A 35 55.84 -39.14 9.76
CA GLU A 35 54.47 -39.23 10.26
C GLU A 35 54.01 -37.92 10.92
N VAL A 36 54.89 -37.24 11.65
CA VAL A 36 54.58 -35.94 12.27
C VAL A 36 54.39 -34.84 11.24
N GLU A 37 55.25 -34.77 10.21
CA GLU A 37 55.13 -33.78 9.14
C GLU A 37 53.87 -34.01 8.29
N ALA A 38 53.54 -35.27 7.97
CA ALA A 38 52.29 -35.61 7.28
C ALA A 38 51.05 -35.20 8.10
N ALA A 39 51.05 -35.46 9.41
CA ALA A 39 49.97 -35.05 10.29
C ALA A 39 49.83 -33.52 10.40
N LYS A 40 50.95 -32.77 10.43
CA LYS A 40 50.93 -31.30 10.40
C LYS A 40 50.37 -30.77 9.09
N ALA A 41 50.78 -31.32 7.95
CA ALA A 41 50.29 -30.90 6.64
C ALA A 41 48.78 -31.15 6.52
N GLN A 42 48.29 -32.30 6.98
CA GLN A 42 46.87 -32.61 7.01
C GLN A 42 46.10 -31.67 7.95
N ALA A 43 46.58 -31.47 9.17
CA ALA A 43 45.95 -30.56 10.13
C ALA A 43 45.90 -29.11 9.62
N TYR A 44 46.93 -28.67 8.89
CA TYR A 44 46.94 -27.34 8.25
C TYR A 44 45.86 -27.24 7.17
N GLN A 45 45.76 -28.22 6.27
CA GLN A 45 44.72 -28.25 5.23
C GLN A 45 43.30 -28.30 5.83
N ASP A 46 43.08 -29.11 6.87
CA ASP A 46 41.80 -29.18 7.56
C ASP A 46 41.48 -27.86 8.28
N GLY A 47 42.50 -27.19 8.84
CA GLY A 47 42.38 -25.85 9.41
C GLY A 47 42.00 -24.80 8.38
N GLU A 48 42.65 -24.78 7.21
CA GLU A 48 42.31 -23.87 6.11
C GLU A 48 40.87 -24.07 5.62
N ARG A 49 40.45 -25.33 5.43
CA ARG A 49 39.07 -25.66 5.04
C ARG A 49 38.06 -25.21 6.09
N SER A 50 38.36 -25.44 7.37
CA SER A 50 37.50 -25.02 8.48
C SER A 50 37.40 -23.49 8.56
N ALA A 51 38.50 -22.76 8.34
CA ALA A 51 38.50 -21.31 8.32
C ALA A 51 37.65 -20.74 7.17
N VAL A 52 37.76 -21.32 5.97
CA VAL A 52 36.92 -20.93 4.82
C VAL A 52 35.45 -21.20 5.10
N ALA A 53 35.09 -22.40 5.61
CA ALA A 53 33.71 -22.73 5.92
C ALA A 53 33.09 -21.80 6.98
N ARG A 54 33.87 -21.40 7.99
CA ARG A 54 33.42 -20.42 9.00
C ARG A 54 33.22 -19.03 8.39
N ALA A 55 34.15 -18.57 7.54
CA ALA A 55 34.02 -17.30 6.85
C ALA A 55 32.78 -17.28 5.93
N GLU A 56 32.52 -18.37 5.21
CA GLU A 56 31.32 -18.52 4.38
C GLU A 56 30.03 -18.51 5.21
N GLN A 57 30.02 -19.18 6.37
CA GLN A 57 28.89 -19.18 7.29
C GLN A 57 28.62 -17.77 7.85
N GLU A 58 29.67 -17.06 8.28
CA GLU A 58 29.57 -15.68 8.79
C GLU A 58 29.06 -14.73 7.69
N ALA A 59 29.57 -14.87 6.45
CA ALA A 59 29.11 -14.11 5.31
C ALA A 59 27.63 -14.39 4.98
N ALA A 60 27.21 -15.67 5.02
CA ALA A 60 25.83 -16.06 4.79
C ALA A 60 24.88 -15.50 5.87
N GLN A 61 25.31 -15.49 7.13
CA GLN A 61 24.55 -14.88 8.22
C GLN A 61 24.41 -13.37 8.04
N ALA A 62 25.50 -12.67 7.74
CA ALA A 62 25.47 -11.23 7.48
C ALA A 62 24.56 -10.87 6.29
N LEU A 63 24.58 -11.66 5.21
CA LEU A 63 23.67 -11.49 4.07
C LEU A 63 22.21 -11.74 4.48
N GLY A 64 21.95 -12.72 5.35
CA GLY A 64 20.62 -12.97 5.90
C GLY A 64 20.09 -11.79 6.74
N GLU A 65 20.93 -11.19 7.58
CA GLU A 65 20.59 -10.00 8.36
C GLU A 65 20.28 -8.80 7.47
N VAL A 66 21.09 -8.57 6.42
CA VAL A 66 20.84 -7.50 5.44
C VAL A 66 19.52 -7.74 4.71
N ALA A 67 19.25 -8.97 4.25
CA ALA A 67 18.00 -9.30 3.57
C ALA A 67 16.79 -9.03 4.47
N HIS A 68 16.88 -9.38 5.76
CA HIS A 68 15.81 -9.12 6.72
C HIS A 68 15.60 -7.61 6.96
N ALA A 69 16.68 -6.86 7.16
CA ALA A 69 16.62 -5.40 7.35
C ALA A 69 16.02 -4.69 6.11
N VAL A 70 16.34 -5.15 4.91
CA VAL A 70 15.78 -4.63 3.66
C VAL A 70 14.28 -4.93 3.54
N GLN A 71 13.84 -6.14 3.90
CA GLN A 71 12.41 -6.47 3.93
C GLN A 71 11.62 -5.55 4.88
N GLN A 72 12.13 -5.34 6.10
CA GLN A 72 11.52 -4.42 7.07
C GLN A 72 11.49 -2.96 6.57
N ALA A 73 12.56 -2.52 5.89
CA ALA A 73 12.61 -1.19 5.30
C ALA A 73 11.54 -1.01 4.19
N PHE A 74 11.29 -2.01 3.37
CA PHE A 74 10.24 -1.96 2.34
C PHE A 74 8.83 -1.94 2.92
N GLU A 75 8.57 -2.70 3.98
CA GLU A 75 7.28 -2.63 4.71
C GLU A 75 7.04 -1.22 5.26
N THR A 76 8.08 -0.64 5.88
CA THR A 76 8.02 0.72 6.41
C THR A 76 7.80 1.76 5.31
N LEU A 77 8.52 1.63 4.18
CA LEU A 77 8.37 2.53 3.04
C LEU A 77 6.96 2.46 2.44
N THR A 78 6.38 1.26 2.36
CA THR A 78 5.02 1.06 1.85
C THR A 78 3.99 1.76 2.75
N HIS A 79 4.15 1.66 4.08
CA HIS A 79 3.31 2.37 5.04
C HIS A 79 3.41 3.89 4.88
N VAL A 80 4.64 4.43 4.86
CA VAL A 80 4.89 5.86 4.71
C VAL A 80 4.33 6.39 3.37
N ALA A 81 4.50 5.63 2.29
CA ALA A 81 3.96 5.98 0.99
C ALA A 81 2.42 5.97 0.95
N HIS A 82 1.77 5.11 1.74
CA HIS A 82 0.32 5.11 1.88
C HIS A 82 -0.17 6.33 2.68
N GLU A 83 0.43 6.61 3.84
CA GLU A 83 0.10 7.77 4.67
C GLU A 83 0.28 9.09 3.91
N HIS A 84 1.38 9.23 3.14
CA HIS A 84 1.61 10.42 2.33
C HIS A 84 0.57 10.62 1.23
N ARG A 85 0.11 9.53 0.59
CA ARG A 85 -0.92 9.60 -0.44
C ARG A 85 -2.25 10.04 0.16
N GLU A 86 -2.66 9.43 1.26
CA GLU A 86 -3.88 9.80 1.99
C GLU A 86 -3.84 11.27 2.43
N GLY A 87 -2.74 11.69 3.08
CA GLY A 87 -2.56 13.06 3.53
C GLY A 87 -2.58 14.08 2.38
N SER A 88 -1.95 13.75 1.25
CA SER A 88 -1.94 14.60 0.05
C SER A 88 -3.33 14.73 -0.57
N ALA A 89 -4.07 13.62 -0.64
CA ALA A 89 -5.44 13.59 -1.14
C ALA A 89 -6.38 14.44 -0.27
N MET A 90 -6.31 14.29 1.06
CA MET A 90 -7.11 15.07 2.00
C MET A 90 -6.77 16.56 1.95
N LEU A 91 -5.48 16.91 1.81
CA LEU A 91 -5.06 18.30 1.62
C LEU A 91 -5.60 18.89 0.31
N ALA A 92 -5.53 18.13 -0.79
CA ALA A 92 -6.07 18.55 -2.08
C ALA A 92 -7.58 18.79 -2.01
N LEU A 93 -8.33 17.90 -1.34
CA LEU A 93 -9.76 18.05 -1.11
C LEU A 93 -10.07 19.33 -0.31
N ALA A 94 -9.34 19.59 0.77
CA ALA A 94 -9.52 20.78 1.60
C ALA A 94 -9.25 22.08 0.81
N CYS A 95 -8.19 22.11 0.00
CA CYS A 95 -7.90 23.22 -0.90
C CYS A 95 -9.00 23.39 -1.96
N GLY A 96 -9.42 22.29 -2.59
CA GLY A 96 -10.48 22.28 -3.58
C GLY A 96 -11.79 22.85 -3.04
N ARG A 97 -12.19 22.43 -1.83
CA ARG A 97 -13.37 22.97 -1.14
C ARG A 97 -13.26 24.47 -0.91
N LYS A 98 -12.14 24.97 -0.37
CA LYS A 98 -11.94 26.41 -0.14
C LYS A 98 -12.03 27.22 -1.44
N ILE A 99 -11.47 26.71 -2.54
CA ILE A 99 -11.53 27.37 -3.84
C ILE A 99 -12.97 27.36 -4.37
N ALA A 100 -13.67 26.23 -4.28
CA ALA A 100 -15.06 26.09 -4.71
C ALA A 100 -15.99 27.02 -3.91
N ASP A 101 -15.87 27.05 -2.59
CA ASP A 101 -16.66 27.92 -1.72
C ASP A 101 -16.43 29.40 -2.09
N ALA A 102 -15.17 29.82 -2.27
CA ALA A 102 -14.84 31.18 -2.70
C ALA A 102 -15.41 31.50 -4.09
N ALA A 103 -15.36 30.55 -5.03
CA ALA A 103 -15.92 30.71 -6.36
C ALA A 103 -17.46 30.86 -6.32
N LEU A 104 -18.15 30.05 -5.51
CA LEU A 104 -19.60 30.10 -5.35
C LEU A 104 -20.06 31.40 -4.67
N ILE A 105 -19.26 31.95 -3.75
CA ILE A 105 -19.55 33.25 -3.13
C ILE A 105 -19.45 34.39 -4.16
N HIS A 106 -18.47 34.35 -5.07
CA HIS A 106 -18.26 35.41 -6.05
C HIS A 106 -19.14 35.28 -7.30
N PHE A 107 -19.44 34.04 -7.70
CA PHE A 107 -20.18 33.69 -8.92
C PHE A 107 -21.33 32.70 -8.60
N PRO A 108 -22.31 33.10 -7.76
CA PRO A 108 -23.38 32.21 -7.31
C PRO A 108 -24.31 31.72 -8.45
N GLU A 109 -24.35 32.43 -9.58
CA GLU A 109 -25.10 32.08 -10.78
C GLU A 109 -24.36 31.08 -11.69
N ALA A 110 -23.05 30.88 -11.51
CA ALA A 110 -22.26 30.01 -12.39
C ALA A 110 -22.73 28.54 -12.43
N PRO A 111 -23.15 27.91 -11.31
CA PRO A 111 -23.67 26.55 -11.35
C PRO A 111 -24.95 26.43 -12.18
N VAL A 112 -25.87 27.39 -12.03
CA VAL A 112 -27.18 27.33 -12.68
C VAL A 112 -27.07 27.63 -14.18
N THR A 113 -26.17 28.52 -14.59
CA THR A 113 -25.88 28.74 -16.02
C THR A 113 -25.19 27.54 -16.66
N ALA A 114 -24.18 26.96 -16.01
CA ALA A 114 -23.52 25.74 -16.51
C ALA A 114 -24.49 24.57 -16.65
N ALA A 115 -25.44 24.45 -15.72
CA ALA A 115 -26.49 23.44 -15.80
C ALA A 115 -27.46 23.68 -16.96
N LEU A 116 -27.81 24.93 -17.27
CA LEU A 116 -28.64 25.25 -18.43
C LEU A 116 -27.93 24.88 -19.74
N GLU A 117 -26.64 25.18 -19.86
CA GLU A 117 -25.83 24.80 -21.03
C GLU A 117 -25.72 23.29 -21.21
N ALA A 118 -25.62 22.54 -20.09
CA ALA A 118 -25.66 21.09 -20.12
C ALA A 118 -27.03 20.57 -20.55
N LEU A 119 -28.12 21.09 -19.98
CA LEU A 119 -29.49 20.66 -20.25
C LEU A 119 -29.93 20.96 -21.68
N ALA A 120 -29.52 22.11 -22.24
CA ALA A 120 -29.90 22.49 -23.60
C ALA A 120 -29.40 21.52 -24.68
N ARG A 121 -28.37 20.71 -24.38
CA ARG A 121 -27.92 19.64 -25.28
C ARG A 121 -28.81 18.40 -25.28
N GLU A 122 -29.61 18.21 -24.23
CA GLU A 122 -30.38 16.99 -23.99
C GLU A 122 -31.88 17.17 -24.28
N VAL A 123 -32.37 18.41 -24.29
CA VAL A 123 -33.81 18.70 -24.34
C VAL A 123 -34.22 19.33 -25.67
N GLU A 124 -34.77 18.51 -26.58
CA GLU A 124 -35.27 18.94 -27.91
C GLU A 124 -36.66 19.61 -27.85
N ALA A 125 -37.46 19.33 -26.82
CA ALA A 125 -38.86 19.73 -26.76
C ALA A 125 -39.04 21.01 -25.92
N GLN A 126 -39.03 22.19 -26.56
CA GLN A 126 -39.24 23.54 -26.00
C GLN A 126 -39.96 23.59 -24.62
N PRO A 127 -39.24 23.40 -23.49
CA PRO A 127 -39.88 23.33 -22.20
C PRO A 127 -39.97 24.73 -21.59
N ARG A 128 -41.01 24.92 -20.79
CA ARG A 128 -40.97 25.92 -19.74
C ARG A 128 -40.13 25.36 -18.59
N ILE A 129 -38.99 25.96 -18.31
CA ILE A 129 -38.09 25.57 -17.22
C ILE A 129 -38.40 26.45 -16.02
N PHE A 130 -38.77 25.83 -14.90
CA PHE A 130 -38.84 26.50 -13.61
C PHE A 130 -37.53 26.31 -12.86
N VAL A 131 -37.02 27.41 -12.32
CA VAL A 131 -35.78 27.42 -11.56
C VAL A 131 -36.09 27.92 -10.16
N ARG A 132 -35.78 27.14 -9.12
CA ARG A 132 -35.82 27.64 -7.73
C ARG A 132 -34.42 27.95 -7.25
N VAL A 133 -34.25 29.12 -6.64
CA VAL A 133 -33.00 29.61 -6.06
C VAL A 133 -33.29 30.35 -4.76
N SER A 134 -32.23 30.70 -4.02
CA SER A 134 -32.39 31.54 -2.83
C SER A 134 -33.01 32.90 -3.19
N PRO A 135 -33.78 33.53 -2.28
CA PRO A 135 -34.48 34.78 -2.59
C PRO A 135 -33.58 35.92 -3.05
N GLU A 136 -32.36 35.98 -2.53
CA GLU A 136 -31.36 37.01 -2.87
C GLU A 136 -30.81 36.87 -4.30
N LEU A 137 -30.97 35.69 -4.92
CA LEU A 137 -30.41 35.38 -6.23
C LEU A 137 -31.46 35.34 -7.34
N GLU A 138 -32.76 35.48 -7.04
CA GLU A 138 -33.84 35.31 -8.02
C GLU A 138 -33.65 36.20 -9.27
N GLU A 139 -33.53 37.51 -9.08
CA GLU A 139 -33.40 38.46 -10.19
C GLU A 139 -32.07 38.27 -10.97
N ARG A 140 -30.96 38.12 -10.24
CA ARG A 140 -29.63 37.88 -10.85
C ARG A 140 -29.62 36.58 -11.66
N THR A 141 -30.26 35.54 -11.15
CA THR A 141 -30.37 34.24 -11.83
C THR A 141 -31.24 34.34 -13.07
N GLN A 142 -32.39 35.02 -13.00
CA GLN A 142 -33.26 35.22 -14.16
C GLN A 142 -32.49 35.89 -15.31
N GLN A 143 -31.78 36.99 -15.02
CA GLN A 143 -30.99 37.72 -16.02
C GLN A 143 -29.86 36.86 -16.61
N ALA A 144 -29.14 36.13 -15.76
CA ALA A 144 -28.05 35.26 -16.22
C ALA A 144 -28.56 34.13 -17.13
N LEU A 145 -29.69 33.51 -16.79
CA LEU A 145 -30.27 32.43 -17.59
C LEU A 145 -30.87 32.92 -18.90
N GLU A 146 -31.51 34.09 -18.92
CA GLU A 146 -31.98 34.73 -20.16
C GLU A 146 -30.82 35.02 -21.11
N HIS A 147 -29.71 35.55 -20.59
CA HIS A 147 -28.51 35.80 -21.38
C HIS A 147 -27.95 34.51 -21.99
N VAL A 148 -27.77 33.46 -21.18
CA VAL A 148 -27.25 32.17 -21.63
C VAL A 148 -28.20 31.50 -22.61
N ALA A 149 -29.52 31.57 -22.38
CA ALA A 149 -30.54 31.05 -23.28
C ALA A 149 -30.42 31.65 -24.69
N VAL A 150 -30.22 32.97 -24.79
CA VAL A 150 -29.98 33.63 -26.08
C VAL A 150 -28.69 33.12 -26.73
N GLN A 151 -27.60 32.97 -25.96
CA GLN A 151 -26.31 32.52 -26.49
C GLN A 151 -26.34 31.10 -27.05
N ILE A 152 -27.06 30.18 -26.39
CA ILE A 152 -27.17 28.78 -26.81
C ILE A 152 -28.36 28.53 -27.75
N GLY A 153 -29.13 29.57 -28.09
CA GLY A 153 -30.31 29.46 -28.98
C GLY A 153 -31.49 28.72 -28.35
N PHE A 154 -31.59 28.69 -27.02
CA PHE A 154 -32.70 28.08 -26.31
C PHE A 154 -33.98 28.89 -26.52
N GLN A 155 -34.99 28.28 -27.14
CA GLN A 155 -36.25 28.95 -27.51
C GLN A 155 -37.39 28.77 -26.48
N GLY A 156 -37.14 28.07 -25.38
CA GLY A 156 -38.12 27.87 -24.30
C GLY A 156 -38.23 29.07 -23.36
N GLN A 157 -39.17 29.00 -22.41
CA GLN A 157 -39.32 30.01 -21.37
C GLN A 157 -38.63 29.57 -20.08
N ILE A 158 -37.81 30.43 -19.49
CA ILE A 158 -37.16 30.19 -18.20
C ILE A 158 -37.78 31.11 -17.15
N VAL A 159 -38.17 30.54 -16.00
CA VAL A 159 -38.77 31.28 -14.89
C VAL A 159 -38.07 30.94 -13.58
N ALA A 160 -37.25 31.86 -13.09
CA ALA A 160 -36.69 31.83 -11.75
C ALA A 160 -37.77 32.17 -10.71
N ARG A 161 -37.70 31.50 -9.56
CA ARG A 161 -38.54 31.71 -8.40
C ARG A 161 -37.71 31.65 -7.13
N ALA A 162 -37.92 32.62 -6.25
CA ALA A 162 -37.38 32.58 -4.90
C ALA A 162 -37.96 31.39 -4.10
N ASP A 163 -37.09 30.68 -3.39
CA ASP A 163 -37.43 29.65 -2.41
C ASP A 163 -36.58 29.85 -1.15
N GLY A 164 -37.24 30.17 -0.03
CA GLY A 164 -36.57 30.47 1.24
C GLY A 164 -35.85 29.28 1.87
N ALA A 165 -36.08 28.05 1.41
CA ALA A 165 -35.36 26.87 1.86
C ALA A 165 -34.03 26.64 1.09
N MET A 166 -33.78 27.39 0.02
CA MET A 166 -32.61 27.20 -0.83
C MET A 166 -31.37 27.88 -0.27
N ALA A 167 -30.27 27.12 -0.19
CA ALA A 167 -28.96 27.66 0.12
C ALA A 167 -28.45 28.59 -1.01
N PRO A 168 -27.50 29.50 -0.72
CA PRO A 168 -26.83 30.29 -1.76
C PRO A 168 -26.16 29.40 -2.80
N ALA A 169 -26.20 29.81 -4.07
CA ALA A 169 -25.67 29.06 -5.23
C ALA A 169 -26.27 27.66 -5.48
N ALA A 170 -27.21 27.21 -4.65
CA ALA A 170 -28.02 26.03 -4.92
C ALA A 170 -29.16 26.37 -5.89
N PHE A 171 -29.54 25.40 -6.72
CA PHE A 171 -30.70 25.54 -7.61
C PHE A 171 -31.44 24.23 -7.80
N THR A 172 -32.71 24.33 -8.21
CA THR A 172 -33.45 23.21 -8.79
C THR A 172 -34.07 23.63 -10.10
N PHE A 173 -33.93 22.79 -11.12
CA PHE A 173 -34.62 22.86 -12.40
C PHE A 173 -35.76 21.86 -12.44
N ASP A 174 -36.87 22.29 -13.02
CA ASP A 174 -38.04 21.46 -13.31
C ASP A 174 -38.60 21.84 -14.68
N TRP A 175 -38.70 20.87 -15.58
CA TRP A 175 -39.26 21.04 -16.93
C TRP A 175 -40.40 20.04 -17.23
N GLY A 176 -41.08 19.56 -16.18
CA GLY A 176 -42.22 18.65 -16.28
C GLY A 176 -41.81 17.18 -16.43
N GLU A 177 -40.99 16.86 -17.43
CA GLU A 177 -40.52 15.48 -17.68
C GLU A 177 -39.30 15.09 -16.82
N GLY A 178 -38.63 16.07 -16.22
CA GLY A 178 -37.42 15.85 -15.45
C GLY A 178 -37.08 16.99 -14.52
N ARG A 179 -36.13 16.70 -13.62
CA ARG A 179 -35.58 17.65 -12.67
C ARG A 179 -34.08 17.48 -12.56
N ALA A 180 -33.38 18.60 -12.37
CA ALA A 180 -31.97 18.64 -12.02
C ALA A 180 -31.82 19.51 -10.78
N ALA A 181 -30.89 19.18 -9.90
CA ALA A 181 -30.65 19.95 -8.69
C ALA A 181 -29.17 20.03 -8.40
N PHE A 182 -28.76 21.16 -7.82
CA PHE A 182 -27.43 21.35 -7.30
C PHE A 182 -27.54 21.89 -5.89
N ASP A 183 -26.90 21.18 -4.98
CA ASP A 183 -26.67 21.59 -3.59
C ASP A 183 -25.15 21.65 -3.38
N PRO A 184 -24.57 22.82 -3.10
CA PRO A 184 -23.13 22.98 -2.86
C PRO A 184 -22.59 22.06 -1.78
N GLU A 185 -23.28 21.93 -0.64
CA GLU A 185 -22.79 21.13 0.48
C GLU A 185 -22.88 19.65 0.15
N GLY A 186 -24.02 19.19 -0.37
CA GLY A 186 -24.17 17.82 -0.85
C GLY A 186 -23.20 17.46 -1.97
N ALA A 187 -22.85 18.41 -2.85
CA ALA A 187 -21.83 18.19 -3.89
C ALA A 187 -20.44 18.01 -3.29
N ALA A 188 -20.04 18.87 -2.34
CA ALA A 188 -18.78 18.74 -1.63
C ALA A 188 -18.69 17.41 -0.86
N GLN A 189 -19.78 17.00 -0.21
CA GLN A 189 -19.86 15.72 0.50
C GLN A 189 -19.68 14.52 -0.44
N ARG A 190 -20.35 14.51 -1.59
CA ARG A 190 -20.17 13.43 -2.59
C ARG A 190 -18.74 13.32 -3.11
N VAL A 191 -18.05 14.46 -3.29
CA VAL A 191 -16.64 14.46 -3.69
C VAL A 191 -15.75 13.88 -2.58
N ALA A 192 -16.02 14.24 -1.32
CA ALA A 192 -15.30 13.69 -0.17
C ALA A 192 -15.49 12.16 -0.06
N GLU A 193 -16.75 11.69 -0.15
CA GLU A 193 -17.07 10.26 -0.11
C GLU A 193 -16.43 9.49 -1.27
N ALA A 194 -16.44 10.06 -2.48
CA ALA A 194 -15.78 9.45 -3.62
C ALA A 194 -14.26 9.35 -3.43
N LEU A 195 -13.63 10.35 -2.81
CA LEU A 195 -12.21 10.32 -2.48
C LEU A 195 -11.88 9.27 -1.42
N GLU A 196 -12.66 9.22 -0.33
CA GLU A 196 -12.52 8.22 0.72
C GLU A 196 -12.68 6.80 0.17
N ALA A 197 -13.67 6.59 -0.70
CA ALA A 197 -13.88 5.31 -1.37
C ALA A 197 -12.70 4.95 -2.28
N ALA A 198 -12.11 5.92 -3.00
CA ALA A 198 -10.95 5.69 -3.85
C ALA A 198 -9.70 5.32 -3.03
N ILE A 199 -9.43 6.04 -1.94
CA ILE A 199 -8.30 5.74 -1.04
C ILE A 199 -8.47 4.34 -0.40
N ALA A 200 -9.68 4.01 0.05
CA ALA A 200 -9.98 2.70 0.62
C ALA A 200 -9.83 1.56 -0.40
N ALA A 201 -10.27 1.78 -1.65
CA ALA A 201 -10.12 0.81 -2.72
C ALA A 201 -8.64 0.57 -3.08
N GLU A 202 -7.82 1.61 -3.10
CA GLU A 202 -6.37 1.49 -3.31
C GLU A 202 -5.66 0.76 -2.16
N GLY A 203 -6.07 0.96 -0.92
CA GLY A 203 -5.54 0.20 0.22
C GLY A 203 -5.74 -1.32 0.08
N LEU A 204 -6.81 -1.75 -0.61
CA LEU A 204 -7.10 -3.15 -0.92
C LEU A 204 -6.34 -3.69 -2.14
N HIS A 205 -5.89 -2.80 -3.04
CA HIS A 205 -5.27 -3.14 -4.34
C HIS A 205 -3.82 -2.66 -4.45
N ALA A 206 -3.17 -2.25 -3.37
CA ALA A 206 -1.81 -1.75 -3.42
C ALA A 206 -0.90 -2.79 -4.08
N GLU A 207 -0.56 -2.56 -5.36
CA GLU A 207 0.35 -3.41 -6.11
C GLU A 207 1.67 -3.45 -5.34
N PRO A 208 2.24 -4.64 -5.09
CA PRO A 208 3.54 -4.73 -4.47
C PRO A 208 4.52 -3.95 -5.35
N LEU A 209 5.22 -2.98 -4.75
CA LEU A 209 6.16 -2.10 -5.45
C LEU A 209 7.30 -2.88 -6.13
N PHE A 210 7.43 -4.17 -5.88
CA PHE A 210 8.40 -5.06 -6.52
C PHE A 210 7.79 -6.45 -6.78
N THR A 211 7.99 -6.94 -8.01
CA THR A 211 7.88 -8.36 -8.40
C THR A 211 9.29 -8.94 -8.58
#